data_AF-A0A4Y2EBT1-F1
#
_entry.id   AF-A0A4Y2EBT1-F1
#
_cell.length_a   1.000
_cell.length_b   1.000
_cell.length_c   1.000
_cell.angle_alpha   90.00
_cell.angle_beta   90.00
_cell.angle_gamma   90.00
#
_symmetry.space_group_name_H-M   'P 1'
#
loop_
_entity.id
_entity.type
_entity.pdbx_description
1 polymer ?
#
loop_
_entity_poly.entity_id
_entity_poly.type
_entity_poly.pdbx_seq_one_letter_code
_entity_poly.pdbx_strand_id
1 'polypeptide(L)' 'MTDASDFAVGAVLQQHIESTIEPLGFLSRKLSATEKQYSTFD' A
#
# COMPACT_ATOMS: atom_id res chain seq x y z
N MET A 1 -5.01 -4.72 0.50
CA MET A 1 -3.77 -5.03 -0.26
C MET A 1 -2.85 -3.81 -0.21
N THR A 2 -1.53 -3.99 -0.16
CA THR A 2 -0.54 -2.90 -0.11
C THR A 2 0.63 -3.21 -1.02
N ASP A 3 1.19 -2.17 -1.63
CA ASP A 3 2.42 -2.25 -2.43
C ASP A 3 3.25 -0.98 -2.22
N ALA A 4 4.55 -1.06 -2.45
CA ALA A 4 5.47 0.05 -2.21
C ALA A 4 6.51 0.19 -3.32
N SER A 5 6.84 1.45 -3.60
CA SER A 5 7.99 1.85 -4.42
C SER A 5 9.00 2.58 -3.55
N ASP A 6 10.14 2.93 -4.13
CA ASP A 6 11.17 3.77 -3.48
C ASP A 6 10.66 5.16 -3.05
N PHE A 7 9.46 5.58 -3.48
CA PHE A 7 8.94 6.94 -3.25
C PHE A 7 7.69 7.00 -2.39
N ALA A 8 6.83 6.00 -2.47
CA ALA A 8 5.50 6.03 -1.88
C ALA A 8 4.96 4.60 -1.67
N VAL A 9 4.04 4.49 -0.72
CA VAL A 9 3.26 3.28 -0.45
C VAL A 9 1.84 3.50 -0.93
N GLY A 10 1.31 2.51 -1.66
CA GLY A 10 -0.08 2.43 -2.08
C GLY A 10 -0.83 1.36 -1.30
N ALA A 11 -2.11 1.58 -1.07
CA ALA A 11 -2.98 0.61 -0.44
C ALA A 11 -4.39 0.64 -1.05
N VAL A 12 -5.03 -0.52 -1.06
CA VAL A 12 -6.45 -0.67 -1.37
C VAL A 12 -7.13 -1.22 -0.13
N LEU A 13 -8.08 -0.45 0.40
CA LEU A 13 -9.09 -0.96 1.32
C LEU A 13 -10.13 -1.67 0.47
N GLN A 14 -10.32 -2.96 0.72
CA GLN A 14 -11.24 -3.80 -0.04
C GLN A 14 -12.04 -4.67 0.91
N GLN A 15 -13.24 -5.04 0.49
CA GLN A 15 -14.08 -6.03 1.15
C GLN A 15 -14.18 -7.28 0.30
N HIS A 16 -14.30 -8.42 0.97
CA HIS A 16 -14.65 -9.67 0.30
C HIS A 16 -16.15 -9.88 0.51
N ILE A 17 -16.91 -9.81 -0.58
CA ILE A 17 -18.36 -10.01 -0.58
C ILE A 17 -18.62 -11.22 -1.47
N GLU A 18 -19.20 -12.27 -0.89
CA GLU A 18 -19.38 -13.57 -1.53
C GLU A 18 -18.06 -14.15 -2.07
N SER A 19 -17.88 -14.19 -3.39
CA SER A 19 -16.68 -14.68 -4.08
C SER A 19 -15.92 -13.58 -4.83
N THR A 20 -16.22 -12.31 -4.52
CA THR A 20 -15.65 -11.14 -5.19
C THR A 20 -14.91 -10.26 -4.21
N ILE A 21 -13.83 -9.64 -4.69
CA ILE A 21 -13.11 -8.59 -3.97
C ILE A 21 -13.57 -7.25 -4.53
N GLU A 22 -14.19 -6.42 -3.69
CA GLU A 22 -14.65 -5.08 -4.06
C GLU A 22 -13.78 -4.00 -3.39
N PRO A 23 -13.22 -3.05 -4.14
CA PRO A 23 -12.46 -1.94 -3.56
C PRO A 23 -13.40 -0.90 -2.93
N LEU A 24 -13.15 -0.56 -1.68
CA LEU A 24 -13.83 0.52 -0.96
C LEU A 24 -13.10 1.85 -1.05
N GLY A 25 -11.77 1.81 -1.22
CA GLY A 25 -10.97 3.02 -1.26
C GLY A 25 -9.53 2.77 -1.63
N PHE A 26 -8.95 3.76 -2.32
CA PHE A 26 -7.55 3.79 -2.71
C PHE A 26 -6.83 4.81 -1.84
N LEU A 27 -5.72 4.38 -1.24
CA LEU A 27 -4.90 5.23 -0.38
C LEU A 27 -3.48 5.26 -0.93
N SER A 28 -2.83 6.41 -0.78
CA SER A 28 -1.42 6.57 -1.11
C SER A 28 -0.77 7.51 -0.11
N ARG A 29 0.47 7.18 0.29
CA ARG A 29 1.28 8.03 1.16
C ARG A 29 2.70 8.14 0.62
N LYS A 30 3.20 9.37 0.50
CA LYS A 30 4.61 9.62 0.19
C LYS A 30 5.48 9.24 1.38
N LEU A 31 6.60 8.60 1.09
CA LEU A 31 7.62 8.29 2.09
C LEU A 31 8.43 9.55 2.41
N SER A 32 8.74 9.73 3.69
CA SER A 32 9.73 10.72 4.15
C SER A 32 11.14 10.32 3.69
N ALA A 33 12.09 11.27 3.74
CA ALA A 33 13.47 11.00 3.30
C ALA A 33 14.11 9.81 4.04
N THR A 34 13.81 9.64 5.32
CA THR A 34 14.30 8.53 6.14
C THR A 34 13.64 7.21 5.73
N GLU A 35 12.31 7.19 5.54
CA GLU A 35 11.58 5.96 5.20
C GLU A 35 12.00 5.38 3.83
N LYS A 36 12.45 6.21 2.89
CA LYS A 36 12.95 5.74 1.58
C LYS A 36 14.26 4.97 1.66
N GLN A 37 14.97 5.02 2.78
CA GLN A 37 16.26 4.36 2.97
C GLN A 37 16.17 3.10 3.84
N TYR A 38 14.96 2.70 4.23
CA TYR A 38 14.78 1.45 4.96
C TYR A 38 15.04 0.25 4.03
N SER A 39 15.78 -0.74 4.55
CA SER A 39 16.02 -1.98 3.84
C SER A 39 14.71 -2.73 3.63
N THR A 40 14.53 -3.30 2.44
CA THR A 40 13.44 -4.24 2.15
C THR A 40 13.72 -5.66 2.65
N PHE A 41 14.93 -5.89 3.16
CA PHE A 41 15.38 -7.14 3.79
C PHE A 41 15.60 -6.93 5.30
N ASP A 42 15.31 -7.97 6.08
CA ASP A 42 15.66 -8.09 7.51
C ASP A 42 17.12 -8.55 7.67
#